data_AF-A0A8H7YBM3-F1
#
_entry.id   AF-A0A8H7YBM3-F1
#
_cell.length_a   1.000
_cell.length_b   1.000
_cell.length_c   1.000
_cell.angle_alpha   90.00
_cell.angle_beta   90.00
_cell.angle_gamma   90.00
#
_symmetry.space_group_name_H-M   'P 1'
#
loop_
_entity.id
_entity.type
_entity.pdbx_description
1 polymer ?
#
loop_
_entity_poly.entity_id
_entity_poly.type
_entity_poly.pdbx_seq_one_letter_code
_entity_poly.pdbx_strand_id
1 'polypeptide(L)'
;MGALKYVEELQKKKQSDVIRFLLRVRCWELRQLNVIHRASRPSRPDKARRLGYKAKQGYVIYRVRVRRGGRKRQAPKGATYGKPTNHGVNQLKYQRSLRCTAEERVGRRCANLRVLNSYWINEDSTYKYFEVILVDPQHKAIRRDPRINWIVKPVHKHRESRGLTAAGKKSRGLGRGHSYNKTSAGRRKTWKRLNTQSYWRYR
;
A
#
# COMPACT_ATOMS: atom_id res chain seq x y z
N MET A 1 -3.10 -28.10 -14.52
CA MET A 1 -2.51 -26.91 -13.83
C MET A 1 -2.76 -25.67 -14.69
N GLY A 2 -3.38 -24.60 -14.18
CA GLY A 2 -3.77 -23.44 -15.03
C GLY A 2 -2.62 -22.47 -15.35
N ALA A 3 -2.70 -21.74 -16.47
CA ALA A 3 -1.63 -20.83 -16.94
C ALA A 3 -1.13 -19.83 -15.86
N LEU A 4 -2.02 -19.28 -15.04
CA LEU A 4 -1.65 -18.35 -13.98
C LEU A 4 -0.76 -18.96 -12.88
N LYS A 5 -0.84 -20.29 -12.70
CA LYS A 5 0.00 -21.02 -11.73
C LYS A 5 1.46 -21.03 -12.19
N TYR A 6 1.71 -21.26 -13.49
CA TYR A 6 3.07 -21.19 -14.05
C TYR A 6 3.66 -19.79 -13.93
N VAL A 7 2.88 -18.75 -14.24
CA VAL A 7 3.31 -17.35 -14.06
C VAL A 7 3.67 -17.06 -12.60
N GLU A 8 2.89 -17.59 -11.65
CA GLU A 8 3.20 -17.48 -10.24
C GLU A 8 4.52 -18.17 -9.87
N GLU A 9 4.75 -19.41 -10.31
CA GLU A 9 5.97 -20.15 -9.98
C GLU A 9 7.21 -19.48 -10.58
N LEU A 10 7.13 -18.96 -11.81
CA LEU A 10 8.19 -18.13 -12.41
C LEU A 10 8.48 -16.89 -11.54
N GLN A 11 7.44 -16.20 -11.08
CA GLN A 11 7.58 -15.00 -10.24
C GLN A 11 8.07 -15.29 -8.82
N LYS A 12 8.06 -16.54 -8.35
CA LYS A 12 8.71 -16.93 -7.10
C LYS A 12 10.23 -17.02 -7.27
N LYS A 13 10.71 -17.53 -8.41
CA LYS A 13 12.13 -17.65 -8.75
C LYS A 13 12.72 -16.36 -9.35
N LYS A 14 12.66 -15.24 -8.60
CA LYS A 14 13.09 -13.91 -9.10
C LYS A 14 14.58 -13.78 -9.42
N GLN A 15 15.41 -14.66 -8.85
CA GLN A 15 16.84 -14.69 -9.09
C GLN A 15 17.24 -15.48 -10.34
N SER A 16 16.30 -16.18 -11.00
CA SER A 16 16.57 -16.83 -12.29
C SER A 16 16.97 -15.80 -13.36
N ASP A 17 17.83 -16.21 -14.30
CA ASP A 17 18.38 -15.29 -15.30
C ASP A 17 17.29 -14.67 -16.19
N VAL A 18 16.27 -15.46 -16.55
CA VAL A 18 15.10 -14.99 -17.32
C VAL A 18 14.37 -13.85 -16.59
N ILE A 19 14.07 -14.02 -15.29
CA ILE A 19 13.35 -12.99 -14.53
C ILE A 19 14.26 -11.80 -14.24
N ARG A 20 15.54 -12.02 -13.96
CA ARG A 20 16.51 -10.95 -13.72
C ARG A 20 16.67 -10.07 -14.96
N PHE A 21 16.80 -10.67 -16.14
CA PHE A 21 16.83 -9.96 -17.42
C PHE A 21 15.58 -9.12 -17.62
N LEU A 22 14.40 -9.73 -17.47
CA LEU A 22 13.11 -9.04 -17.62
C LEU A 22 12.94 -7.88 -16.61
N LEU A 23 13.36 -8.08 -15.36
CA LEU A 23 13.33 -7.01 -14.35
C LEU A 23 14.31 -5.89 -14.68
N ARG A 24 15.48 -6.18 -15.24
CA ARG A 24 16.45 -5.15 -15.65
C ARG A 24 15.88 -4.26 -16.77
N VAL A 25 15.33 -4.87 -17.82
CA VAL A 25 14.70 -4.14 -18.94
C VAL A 25 13.50 -3.33 -18.46
N ARG A 26 12.59 -3.93 -17.68
CA ARG A 26 11.44 -3.20 -17.10
C ARG A 26 11.87 -2.07 -16.18
N CYS A 27 12.94 -2.25 -15.41
CA CYS A 27 13.42 -1.18 -14.52
C CYS A 27 13.98 0.00 -15.31
N TRP A 28 14.62 -0.25 -16.46
CA TRP A 28 15.03 0.81 -17.36
C TRP A 28 13.82 1.57 -17.91
N GLU A 29 12.80 0.88 -18.43
CA GLU A 29 11.56 1.50 -18.92
C GLU A 29 10.89 2.36 -17.83
N LEU A 30 10.70 1.81 -16.63
CA LEU A 30 10.07 2.50 -15.50
C LEU A 30 10.86 3.72 -15.00
N ARG A 31 12.17 3.81 -15.28
CA ARG A 31 12.97 5.00 -14.96
C ARG A 31 12.69 6.16 -15.90
N GLN A 32 12.46 5.87 -17.18
CA GLN A 32 12.15 6.86 -18.21
C GLN A 32 10.74 7.45 -18.04
N LEU A 33 9.81 6.66 -17.49
CA LEU A 33 8.43 7.11 -17.26
C LEU A 33 8.29 8.04 -16.04
N ASN A 34 7.21 8.82 -16.05
CA ASN A 34 6.83 9.71 -14.96
C ASN A 34 6.64 8.97 -13.63
N VAL A 35 6.85 9.68 -12.52
CA VAL A 35 6.81 9.14 -11.14
C VAL A 35 5.50 8.40 -10.86
N ILE A 36 4.38 8.93 -11.33
CA ILE A 36 3.05 8.31 -11.31
C ILE A 36 2.52 8.36 -12.74
N HIS A 37 2.22 7.20 -13.31
CA HIS A 37 1.62 7.12 -14.65
C HIS A 37 0.59 5.99 -14.70
N ARG A 38 -0.38 6.12 -15.60
CA ARG A 38 -1.40 5.09 -15.84
C ARG A 38 -0.78 3.96 -16.66
N ALA A 39 -0.99 2.72 -16.24
CA ALA A 39 -0.65 1.54 -17.03
C ALA A 39 -1.87 1.07 -17.81
N SER A 40 -1.67 0.66 -19.07
CA SER A 40 -2.73 0.10 -19.91
C SER A 40 -3.20 -1.27 -19.40
N ARG A 41 -2.27 -2.11 -18.91
CA ARG A 41 -2.51 -3.47 -18.43
C ARG A 41 -1.64 -3.77 -17.20
N PRO A 42 -2.02 -4.73 -16.34
CA PRO A 42 -1.18 -5.16 -15.23
C PRO A 42 0.09 -5.82 -15.75
N SER A 43 1.26 -5.42 -15.23
CA SER A 43 2.53 -6.09 -15.55
C SER A 43 2.60 -7.53 -15.00
N ARG A 44 1.75 -7.82 -14.01
CA ARG A 44 1.62 -9.12 -13.34
C ARG A 44 0.15 -9.52 -13.21
N PRO A 45 -0.44 -10.14 -14.25
CA PRO A 45 -1.86 -10.50 -14.26
C PRO A 45 -2.21 -11.54 -13.18
N ASP A 46 -1.30 -12.46 -12.85
CA ASP A 46 -1.40 -13.43 -11.76
C ASP A 46 -1.66 -12.73 -10.42
N LYS A 47 -0.81 -11.75 -10.10
CA LYS A 47 -0.83 -11.06 -8.81
C LYS A 47 -1.98 -10.07 -8.73
N ALA A 48 -2.25 -9.36 -9.81
CA ALA A 48 -3.36 -8.41 -9.89
C ALA A 48 -4.69 -9.13 -9.64
N ARG A 49 -4.93 -10.27 -10.31
CA ARG A 49 -6.17 -11.05 -10.15
C ARG A 49 -6.37 -11.55 -8.72
N ARG A 50 -5.31 -12.03 -8.07
CA ARG A 50 -5.35 -12.44 -6.65
C ARG A 50 -5.74 -11.30 -5.71
N LEU A 51 -5.39 -10.07 -6.07
CA LEU A 51 -5.67 -8.89 -5.26
C LEU A 51 -7.00 -8.20 -5.62
N GLY A 52 -7.79 -8.80 -6.52
CA GLY A 52 -9.14 -8.37 -6.85
C GLY A 52 -9.27 -7.61 -8.17
N TYR A 53 -8.20 -7.48 -8.97
CA TYR A 53 -8.32 -6.93 -10.33
C TYR A 53 -9.14 -7.85 -11.23
N LYS A 54 -10.02 -7.26 -12.03
CA LYS A 54 -10.76 -7.91 -13.12
C LYS A 54 -10.59 -7.10 -14.39
N ALA A 55 -10.44 -7.78 -15.52
CA ALA A 55 -10.32 -7.15 -16.83
C ALA A 55 -11.71 -6.75 -17.34
N LYS A 56 -12.26 -5.69 -16.76
CA LYS A 56 -13.51 -5.05 -17.19
C LYS A 56 -13.44 -3.54 -16.94
N GLN A 57 -14.34 -2.80 -17.56
CA GLN A 57 -14.40 -1.35 -17.39
C GLN A 57 -14.64 -0.96 -15.91
N GLY A 58 -14.02 0.16 -15.51
CA GLY A 58 -14.02 0.65 -14.13
C GLY A 58 -12.85 0.17 -13.27
N TYR A 59 -12.03 -0.78 -13.73
CA TYR A 59 -10.73 -1.07 -13.12
C TYR A 59 -9.61 -0.31 -13.82
N VAL A 60 -8.72 0.31 -13.05
CA VAL A 60 -7.57 1.04 -13.58
C VAL A 60 -6.32 0.67 -12.80
N ILE A 61 -5.17 0.70 -13.47
CA ILE A 61 -3.87 0.43 -12.85
C ILE A 61 -2.98 1.65 -13.02
N TYR A 62 -2.36 2.06 -11.92
CA TYR A 62 -1.34 3.10 -11.92
C TYR A 62 -0.02 2.51 -11.44
N ARG A 63 1.07 2.86 -12.11
CA ARG A 63 2.43 2.57 -11.69
C ARG A 63 2.96 3.78 -10.94
N VAL A 64 3.64 3.52 -9.83
CA VAL A 64 4.25 4.56 -9.00
C VAL A 64 5.62 4.11 -8.51
N ARG A 65 6.59 5.02 -8.54
CA ARG A 65 7.89 4.84 -7.88
C ARG A 65 7.95 5.56 -6.53
N VAL A 66 8.53 4.89 -5.55
CA VAL A 66 8.78 5.43 -4.21
C VAL A 66 10.25 5.26 -3.87
N ARG A 67 10.90 6.34 -3.43
CA ARG A 67 12.32 6.33 -3.07
C ARG A 67 12.56 5.36 -1.91
N ARG A 68 13.62 4.57 -2.01
CA ARG A 68 14.11 3.65 -0.99
C ARG A 68 14.78 4.40 0.16
N GLY A 69 14.98 3.70 1.27
CA GLY A 69 15.67 4.20 2.44
C GLY A 69 14.74 4.55 3.61
N GLY A 70 15.34 5.06 4.67
CA GLY A 70 14.64 5.60 5.84
C GLY A 70 14.00 6.96 5.54
N ARG A 71 13.36 7.54 6.56
CA ARG A 71 12.79 8.88 6.48
C ARG A 71 13.50 9.76 7.49
N LYS A 72 14.41 10.60 6.99
CA LYS A 72 15.07 11.63 7.78
C LYS A 72 14.02 12.53 8.44
N ARG A 73 14.23 12.88 9.72
CA ARG A 73 13.42 13.89 10.39
C ARG A 73 13.60 15.24 9.70
N GLN A 74 12.50 15.96 9.52
CA GLN A 74 12.57 17.35 9.06
C GLN A 74 12.96 18.21 10.26
N ALA A 75 14.25 18.54 10.34
CA ALA A 75 14.84 19.36 11.39
C ALA A 75 15.84 20.32 10.71
N PRO A 76 15.60 21.64 10.75
CA PRO A 76 16.54 22.63 10.20
C PRO A 76 17.94 22.42 10.79
N LYS A 77 18.96 22.29 9.93
CA LYS A 77 20.36 22.01 10.32
C LYS A 77 20.56 20.77 11.22
N GLY A 78 19.55 19.89 11.34
CA GLY A 78 19.59 18.76 12.28
C GLY A 78 19.29 19.11 13.74
N ALA A 79 18.95 20.37 14.05
CA ALA A 79 18.60 20.81 15.40
C ALA A 79 17.17 20.38 15.76
N THR A 80 17.05 19.51 16.76
CA THR A 80 15.74 18.95 17.21
C THR A 80 15.26 19.52 18.53
N TYR A 81 16.15 20.11 19.33
CA TYR A 81 15.93 20.68 20.66
C TYR A 81 15.33 19.68 21.69
N GLY A 82 15.43 20.00 22.98
CA GLY A 82 14.90 19.17 24.06
C GLY A 82 15.78 17.97 24.45
N LYS A 83 15.16 16.91 24.97
CA LYS A 83 15.86 15.77 25.61
C LYS A 83 16.71 14.96 24.60
N PRO A 84 17.89 14.44 24.99
CA PRO A 84 18.78 13.66 24.13
C PRO A 84 18.14 12.46 23.41
N THR A 85 17.15 11.81 24.03
CA THR A 85 16.39 10.71 23.43
C THR A 85 15.70 11.09 22.11
N ASN A 86 15.37 12.37 21.93
CA ASN A 86 14.70 12.88 20.74
C ASN A 86 15.67 13.44 19.69
N HIS A 87 17.00 13.39 19.91
CA HIS A 87 17.97 14.02 19.01
C HIS A 87 18.23 13.27 17.70
N GLY A 88 17.73 12.03 17.55
CA GLY A 88 17.93 11.23 16.35
C GLY A 88 17.30 11.83 15.08
N VAL A 89 18.11 11.96 14.01
CA VAL A 89 17.67 12.53 12.71
C VAL A 89 17.74 11.53 11.56
N ASN A 90 18.88 10.85 11.37
CA ASN A 90 19.19 10.13 10.12
C ASN A 90 18.69 8.68 10.09
N GLN A 91 18.82 7.93 11.19
CA GLN A 91 18.54 6.49 11.23
C GLN A 91 17.05 6.16 11.49
N LEU A 92 16.16 7.14 11.33
CA LEU A 92 14.73 6.95 11.56
C LEU A 92 14.07 6.17 10.40
N LYS A 93 13.26 5.18 10.77
CA LYS A 93 12.47 4.37 9.85
C LYS A 93 11.03 4.87 9.84
N TYR A 94 10.42 4.98 8.67
CA TYR A 94 9.02 5.39 8.58
C TYR A 94 8.09 4.29 9.09
N GLN A 95 7.07 4.67 9.86
CA GLN A 95 6.12 3.71 10.44
C GLN A 95 5.28 2.98 9.37
N ARG A 96 4.93 3.67 8.27
CA ARG A 96 4.19 3.07 7.15
C ARG A 96 5.17 2.47 6.15
N SER A 97 4.76 1.35 5.53
CA SER A 97 5.55 0.73 4.47
C SER A 97 5.63 1.62 3.21
N LEU A 98 6.68 1.47 2.40
CA LEU A 98 6.80 2.16 1.11
C LEU A 98 5.60 1.87 0.18
N ARG A 99 4.98 0.69 0.32
CA ARG A 99 3.76 0.31 -0.39
C ARG A 99 2.54 1.13 0.04
N CYS A 100 2.41 1.49 1.33
CA CYS A 100 1.39 2.47 1.76
C CYS A 100 1.63 3.84 1.14
N THR A 101 2.89 4.31 1.16
CA THR A 101 3.25 5.59 0.55
C THR A 101 2.92 5.62 -0.95
N ALA A 102 3.12 4.51 -1.66
CA ALA A 102 2.71 4.33 -3.05
C ALA A 102 1.19 4.47 -3.22
N GLU A 103 0.41 3.75 -2.43
CA GLU A 103 -1.06 3.81 -2.44
C GLU A 103 -1.57 5.23 -2.15
N GLU A 104 -1.02 5.91 -1.15
CA GLU A 104 -1.40 7.27 -0.78
C GLU A 104 -1.06 8.30 -1.86
N ARG A 105 0.12 8.20 -2.49
CA ARG A 105 0.51 9.09 -3.60
C ARG A 105 -0.47 8.95 -4.78
N VAL A 106 -0.82 7.73 -5.12
CA VAL A 106 -1.75 7.44 -6.22
C VAL A 106 -3.19 7.84 -5.85
N GLY A 107 -3.64 7.57 -4.62
CA GLY A 107 -4.94 7.98 -4.12
C GLY A 107 -5.14 9.50 -4.12
N ARG A 108 -4.08 10.28 -3.84
CA ARG A 108 -4.11 11.75 -3.96
C ARG A 108 -4.17 12.20 -5.42
N ARG A 109 -3.41 11.56 -6.32
CA ARG A 109 -3.41 11.91 -7.76
C ARG A 109 -4.74 11.59 -8.44
N CYS A 110 -5.40 10.51 -8.01
CA CYS A 110 -6.64 9.99 -8.59
C CYS A 110 -7.78 10.03 -7.56
N ALA A 111 -8.12 11.23 -7.07
CA ALA A 111 -9.05 11.42 -5.95
C ALA A 111 -10.49 10.92 -6.23
N ASN A 112 -10.89 10.87 -7.50
CA ASN A 112 -12.19 10.33 -7.94
C ASN A 112 -12.26 8.80 -7.87
N LEU A 113 -11.11 8.11 -7.86
CA LEU A 113 -11.04 6.66 -7.83
C LEU A 113 -10.87 6.11 -6.41
N ARG A 114 -11.14 4.82 -6.22
CA ARG A 114 -10.94 4.11 -4.94
C ARG A 114 -9.78 3.14 -5.05
N VAL A 115 -8.79 3.28 -4.16
CA VAL A 115 -7.69 2.31 -4.05
C VAL A 115 -8.22 0.98 -3.51
N LEU A 116 -8.09 -0.07 -4.31
CA LEU A 116 -8.47 -1.44 -3.92
C LEU A 116 -7.31 -2.11 -3.19
N ASN A 117 -6.17 -2.23 -3.87
CA ASN A 117 -4.96 -2.88 -3.39
C ASN A 117 -3.75 -2.44 -4.25
N SER A 118 -2.56 -2.91 -3.91
CA SER A 118 -1.34 -2.64 -4.69
C SER A 118 -0.42 -3.87 -4.70
N TYR A 119 0.60 -3.91 -5.54
CA TYR A 119 1.64 -4.93 -5.48
C TYR A 119 2.98 -4.42 -6.00
N TRP A 120 4.05 -5.06 -5.53
CA TRP A 120 5.41 -4.79 -6.01
C TRP A 120 5.59 -5.31 -7.43
N ILE A 121 6.25 -4.53 -8.27
CA ILE A 121 6.60 -4.93 -9.63
C ILE A 121 8.11 -5.01 -9.85
N ASN A 122 8.88 -4.09 -9.27
CA ASN A 122 10.32 -4.00 -9.50
C ASN A 122 11.01 -3.13 -8.43
N GLU A 123 12.33 -3.20 -8.35
CA GLU A 123 13.15 -2.29 -7.55
C GLU A 123 14.55 -2.11 -8.14
N ASP A 124 15.10 -0.91 -8.00
CA ASP A 124 16.51 -0.60 -8.24
C ASP A 124 17.16 -0.11 -6.95
N SER A 125 18.40 0.38 -7.00
CA SER A 125 19.13 0.92 -5.84
C SER A 125 18.39 2.07 -5.15
N THR A 126 17.64 2.89 -5.90
CA THR A 126 17.11 4.18 -5.43
C THR A 126 15.59 4.15 -5.19
N TYR A 127 14.85 3.31 -5.91
CA TYR A 127 13.40 3.29 -5.97
C TYR A 127 12.84 1.87 -5.86
N LYS A 128 11.63 1.78 -5.29
CA LYS A 128 10.74 0.63 -5.43
C LYS A 128 9.54 1.02 -6.27
N TYR A 129 9.14 0.13 -7.15
CA TYR A 129 8.04 0.34 -8.08
C TYR A 129 6.86 -0.52 -7.66
N PHE A 130 5.68 0.08 -7.66
CA PHE A 130 4.42 -0.58 -7.32
C PHE A 130 3.36 -0.32 -8.38
N GLU A 131 2.51 -1.30 -8.61
CA GLU A 131 1.24 -1.12 -9.31
C GLU A 131 0.12 -1.03 -8.28
N VAL A 132 -0.70 0.02 -8.39
CA VAL A 132 -1.86 0.27 -7.55
C VAL A 132 -3.11 0.02 -8.39
N ILE A 133 -3.96 -0.89 -7.90
CA ILE A 133 -5.25 -1.20 -8.49
C ILE A 133 -6.27 -0.22 -7.94
N LEU A 134 -6.89 0.54 -8.83
CA LEU A 134 -7.97 1.46 -8.52
C LEU A 134 -9.27 0.99 -9.17
N VAL A 135 -10.36 1.43 -8.56
CA VAL A 135 -11.72 1.16 -9.03
C VAL A 135 -12.46 2.50 -9.14
N ASP A 136 -13.13 2.71 -10.26
CA ASP A 136 -14.04 3.83 -10.47
C ASP A 136 -15.41 3.54 -9.83
N PRO A 137 -15.80 4.27 -8.77
CA PRO A 137 -17.09 4.05 -8.10
C PRO A 137 -18.30 4.58 -8.90
N GLN A 138 -18.08 5.42 -9.92
CA GLN A 138 -19.14 5.98 -10.77
C GLN A 138 -19.49 5.05 -11.94
N HIS A 139 -18.58 4.15 -12.33
CA HIS A 139 -18.78 3.26 -13.47
C HIS A 139 -19.89 2.21 -13.25
N LYS A 140 -20.84 2.10 -14.19
CA LYS A 140 -21.98 1.16 -14.12
C LYS A 140 -21.55 -0.30 -13.87
N ALA A 141 -20.50 -0.76 -14.56
CA ALA A 141 -19.96 -2.12 -14.42
C ALA A 141 -19.37 -2.44 -13.03
N ILE A 142 -19.04 -1.42 -12.22
CA ILE A 142 -18.60 -1.58 -10.83
C ILE A 142 -19.81 -1.57 -9.90
N ARG A 143 -20.73 -0.63 -10.11
CA ARG A 143 -21.93 -0.47 -9.27
C ARG A 143 -22.84 -1.70 -9.33
N ARG A 144 -22.99 -2.31 -10.51
CA ARG A 144 -23.82 -3.50 -10.74
C ARG A 144 -23.17 -4.81 -10.31
N ASP A 145 -21.85 -4.86 -10.10
CA ASP A 145 -21.17 -6.10 -9.72
C ASP A 145 -21.21 -6.31 -8.19
N PRO A 146 -21.94 -7.33 -7.70
CA PRO A 146 -22.09 -7.57 -6.26
C PRO A 146 -20.76 -7.91 -5.56
N ARG A 147 -19.72 -8.33 -6.29
CA ARG A 147 -18.42 -8.69 -5.70
C ARG A 147 -17.58 -7.47 -5.32
N ILE A 148 -17.79 -6.32 -5.96
CA ILE A 148 -16.97 -5.12 -5.76
C ILE A 148 -17.78 -3.88 -5.38
N ASN A 149 -19.11 -3.87 -5.60
CA ASN A 149 -19.96 -2.71 -5.34
C ASN A 149 -19.88 -2.15 -3.91
N TRP A 150 -19.43 -2.96 -2.93
CA TRP A 150 -19.13 -2.49 -1.58
C TRP A 150 -18.21 -1.27 -1.60
N ILE A 151 -17.20 -1.21 -2.48
CA ILE A 151 -16.21 -0.13 -2.52
C ILE A 151 -16.81 1.23 -2.90
N VAL A 152 -17.98 1.23 -3.54
CA VAL A 152 -18.70 2.42 -3.99
C VAL A 152 -19.21 3.24 -2.80
N LYS A 153 -19.59 2.57 -1.69
CA LYS A 153 -20.19 3.24 -0.54
C LYS A 153 -19.30 4.38 -0.02
N PRO A 154 -19.88 5.49 0.48
CA PRO A 154 -19.11 6.65 0.96
C PRO A 154 -18.10 6.31 2.07
N VAL A 155 -18.41 5.34 2.92
CA VAL A 155 -17.53 4.87 4.01
C VAL A 155 -16.18 4.31 3.53
N HIS A 156 -16.05 3.99 2.24
CA HIS A 156 -14.82 3.48 1.63
C HIS A 156 -14.03 4.56 0.88
N LYS A 157 -14.31 5.85 1.06
CA LYS A 157 -13.48 6.95 0.52
C LYS A 157 -12.08 6.91 1.14
N HIS A 158 -11.02 7.12 0.36
CA HIS A 158 -9.64 7.20 0.85
C HIS A 158 -9.23 6.11 1.85
N ARG A 159 -9.36 4.84 1.45
CA ARG A 159 -8.96 3.69 2.28
C ARG A 159 -7.47 3.68 2.56
N GLU A 160 -6.67 4.10 1.59
CA GLU A 160 -5.22 4.24 1.66
C GLU A 160 -4.81 5.23 2.76
N SER A 161 -5.43 6.41 2.82
CA SER A 161 -5.13 7.45 3.81
C SER A 161 -5.43 7.00 5.25
N ARG A 162 -6.46 6.16 5.42
CA ARG A 162 -6.90 5.58 6.70
C ARG A 162 -6.22 4.25 7.05
N GLY A 163 -5.34 3.73 6.19
CA GLY A 163 -4.66 2.46 6.41
C GLY A 163 -5.61 1.25 6.43
N LEU A 164 -6.63 1.25 5.58
CA LEU A 164 -7.61 0.17 5.44
C LEU A 164 -7.32 -0.79 4.26
N THR A 165 -6.32 -0.47 3.45
CA THR A 165 -5.74 -1.37 2.44
C THR A 165 -4.94 -2.50 3.11
N ALA A 166 -4.57 -3.53 2.33
CA ALA A 166 -3.77 -4.64 2.86
C ALA A 166 -2.41 -4.17 3.41
N ALA A 167 -1.76 -3.23 2.70
CA ALA A 167 -0.50 -2.64 3.16
C ALA A 167 -0.70 -1.82 4.44
N GLY A 168 -1.77 -1.03 4.51
CA GLY A 168 -2.11 -0.20 5.68
C GLY A 168 -2.39 -1.04 6.93
N LYS A 169 -3.20 -2.10 6.80
CA LYS A 169 -3.51 -3.03 7.90
C LYS A 169 -2.24 -3.69 8.45
N LYS A 170 -1.29 -4.06 7.58
CA LYS A 170 0.01 -4.63 8.00
C LYS A 170 0.82 -3.63 8.84
N SER A 171 0.95 -2.38 8.39
CA SER A 171 1.67 -1.33 9.15
C SER A 171 0.99 -0.95 10.48
N ARG A 172 -0.30 -1.25 10.64
CA ARG A 172 -1.03 -1.03 11.90
C ARG A 172 -0.82 -2.14 12.93
N GLY A 173 -0.16 -3.24 12.55
CA GLY A 173 0.03 -4.40 13.42
C GLY A 173 -1.30 -5.02 13.86
N LEU A 174 -2.27 -5.11 12.94
CA LEU A 174 -3.54 -5.79 13.21
C LEU A 174 -3.34 -7.30 13.06
N GLY A 175 -3.79 -8.07 14.05
CA GLY A 175 -3.68 -9.52 14.07
C GLY A 175 -4.51 -10.13 15.19
N ARG A 176 -4.35 -11.44 15.41
CA ARG A 176 -5.02 -12.21 16.46
C ARG A 176 -3.97 -12.93 17.30
N GLY A 177 -4.27 -13.13 18.58
CA GLY A 177 -3.36 -13.78 19.54
C GLY A 177 -2.61 -12.81 20.45
N HIS A 178 -1.87 -13.37 21.40
CA HIS A 178 -1.25 -12.65 22.52
C HIS A 178 -0.33 -11.49 22.06
N SER A 179 0.36 -11.63 20.93
CA SER A 179 1.26 -10.59 20.38
C SER A 179 0.53 -9.33 19.90
N TYR A 180 -0.82 -9.36 19.76
CA TYR A 180 -1.63 -8.26 19.21
C TYR A 180 -2.56 -7.61 20.24
N ASN A 181 -2.38 -7.91 21.53
CA ASN A 181 -3.24 -7.41 22.62
C ASN A 181 -3.32 -5.86 22.64
N LYS A 182 -2.22 -5.18 22.30
CA LYS A 182 -2.13 -3.70 22.28
C LYS A 182 -2.64 -3.07 20.98
N THR A 183 -3.05 -3.86 19.98
CA THR A 183 -3.40 -3.36 18.63
C THR A 183 -4.70 -3.91 18.05
N SER A 184 -5.41 -4.81 18.74
CA SER A 184 -6.63 -5.49 18.28
C SER A 184 -7.69 -4.56 17.65
N ALA A 185 -8.03 -3.45 18.30
CA ALA A 185 -8.96 -2.43 17.81
C ALA A 185 -8.24 -1.18 17.23
N GLY A 186 -6.91 -1.24 17.11
CA GLY A 186 -6.01 -0.14 16.80
C GLY A 186 -5.29 0.41 18.04
N ARG A 187 -3.98 0.63 17.92
CA ARG A 187 -3.08 1.02 19.04
C ARG A 187 -3.62 2.14 19.92
N ARG A 188 -4.08 3.25 19.32
CA ARG A 188 -4.62 4.40 20.07
C ARG A 188 -5.95 4.09 20.77
N LYS A 189 -6.84 3.32 20.13
CA LYS A 189 -8.13 2.92 20.71
C LYS A 189 -7.92 2.01 21.91
N THR A 190 -7.04 1.01 21.77
CA THR A 190 -6.69 0.11 22.88
C THR A 190 -6.02 0.86 24.02
N TRP A 191 -5.05 1.73 23.72
CA TRP A 191 -4.40 2.56 24.74
C TRP A 191 -5.41 3.44 25.47
N LYS A 192 -6.31 4.13 24.75
CA LYS A 192 -7.34 4.98 25.38
C LYS A 192 -8.20 4.16 26.34
N ARG A 193 -8.70 2.99 25.92
CA ARG A 193 -9.51 2.10 26.77
C ARG A 193 -8.80 1.74 28.08
N LEU A 194 -7.51 1.39 28.01
CA LEU A 194 -6.73 0.99 29.19
C LEU A 194 -6.37 2.15 30.12
N ASN A 195 -6.37 3.38 29.61
CA ASN A 195 -6.03 4.58 30.38
C ASN A 195 -7.26 5.45 30.66
N THR A 196 -8.47 4.94 30.43
CA THR A 196 -9.72 5.64 30.77
C THR A 196 -10.17 5.14 32.14
N GLN A 197 -10.22 6.02 33.14
CA GLN A 197 -10.81 5.69 34.43
C GLN A 197 -12.33 5.67 34.30
N SER A 198 -12.96 4.59 34.77
CA SER A 198 -14.41 4.43 34.71
C SER A 198 -15.03 4.83 36.05
N TYR A 199 -15.86 5.88 36.03
CA TYR A 199 -16.62 6.33 37.19
C TYR A 199 -18.08 5.91 36.99
N TRP A 200 -18.44 4.76 37.55
CA TRP A 200 -19.81 4.28 37.56
C TRP A 200 -20.64 5.08 38.55
N ARG A 201 -21.93 5.26 38.25
CA ARG A 201 -22.88 6.02 39.09
C ARG A 201 -23.02 5.42 40.48
N TYR A 202 -23.01 4.09 40.55
CA TYR A 202 -22.97 3.31 41.78
C TYR A 202 -21.74 2.40 41.68
N ARG A 203 -20.93 2.39 42.73
CA ARG A 203 -19.72 1.56 42.83
C ARG A 203 -19.96 0.43 43.79
#